data_AF-A0A7S3Y0V4-F1
#
_entry.id   AF-A0A7S3Y0V4-F1
#
_cell.length_a   1.000
_cell.length_b   1.000
_cell.length_c   1.000
_cell.angle_alpha   90.00
_cell.angle_beta   90.00
_cell.angle_gamma   90.00
#
_symmetry.space_group_name_H-M   'P 1'
#
loop_
_entity.id
_entity.type
_entity.pdbx_description
1 polymer ?
#
loop_
_entity_poly.entity_id
_entity_poly.type
_entity_poly.pdbx_seq_one_letter_code
_entity_poly.pdbx_strand_id
1 'polypeptide(L)'
;ERGLSAKDMGRMVLKAPTLLCYNIDTNVRPSVLFLQRELGLSEKEMNKVFLAAPSLLGHNSTTSIKPKLDFWREERGLSAKDMGRMVLKAPTLLCYNIDTNVRRPSVLFLQRELGLSEKEMNKVLVAAPTLLAFNSTTNLQPKLDFWR
;
A
#
# COMPACT_ATOMS: atom_id res chain seq x y z
N GLU A 1 -20.28 -5.10 14.16
CA GLU A 1 -19.01 -4.42 14.47
C GLU A 1 -18.57 -3.45 13.37
N ARG A 2 -18.33 -3.86 12.11
CA ARG A 2 -17.77 -2.95 11.07
C ARG A 2 -18.74 -2.37 10.02
N GLY A 3 -20.04 -2.71 10.09
CA GLY A 3 -21.06 -2.19 9.17
C GLY A 3 -20.98 -2.63 7.70
N LEU A 4 -20.27 -3.72 7.39
CA LEU A 4 -20.23 -4.29 6.03
C LEU A 4 -21.50 -5.11 5.73
N SER A 5 -22.05 -4.98 4.52
CA SER A 5 -23.23 -5.76 4.10
C SER A 5 -22.87 -7.19 3.69
N ALA A 6 -23.85 -8.10 3.63
CA ALA A 6 -23.65 -9.45 3.08
C ALA A 6 -23.11 -9.43 1.64
N LYS A 7 -23.53 -8.45 0.83
CA LYS A 7 -23.04 -8.25 -0.53
C LYS A 7 -21.57 -7.85 -0.55
N ASP A 8 -21.14 -7.01 0.38
CA ASP A 8 -19.74 -6.60 0.53
C ASP A 8 -18.87 -7.79 0.93
N MET A 9 -19.32 -8.57 1.92
CA MET A 9 -18.64 -9.80 2.33
C MET A 9 -18.55 -10.81 1.18
N GLY A 10 -19.63 -10.99 0.41
CA GLY A 10 -19.62 -11.85 -0.78
C GLY A 10 -18.57 -11.42 -1.82
N ARG A 11 -18.45 -10.12 -2.09
CA ARG A 11 -17.39 -9.59 -2.98
C ARG A 11 -15.98 -9.84 -2.44
N MET A 12 -15.79 -9.74 -1.13
CA MET A 12 -14.49 -10.01 -0.50
C MET A 12 -14.11 -11.48 -0.63
N VAL A 13 -15.04 -12.40 -0.34
CA VAL A 13 -14.82 -13.86 -0.44
C VAL A 13 -14.56 -14.27 -1.89
N LEU A 14 -15.27 -13.70 -2.87
CA LEU A 14 -15.00 -13.97 -4.29
C LEU A 14 -13.57 -13.62 -4.71
N LYS A 15 -12.99 -12.55 -4.15
CA LYS A 15 -11.61 -12.13 -4.43
C LYS A 15 -10.57 -12.91 -3.61
N ALA A 16 -10.91 -13.27 -2.38
CA ALA A 16 -10.00 -13.94 -1.45
C ALA A 16 -10.79 -14.97 -0.61
N PRO A 17 -11.04 -16.18 -1.14
CA PRO A 17 -11.79 -17.21 -0.43
C PRO A 17 -11.14 -17.63 0.90
N THR A 18 -9.80 -17.54 0.98
CA THR A 18 -9.01 -17.85 2.18
C THR A 18 -9.35 -16.99 3.39
N LEU A 19 -10.08 -15.87 3.20
CA LEU A 19 -10.60 -15.08 4.31
C LEU A 19 -11.43 -15.89 5.29
N LEU A 20 -12.18 -16.87 4.78
CA LEU A 20 -13.03 -17.74 5.61
C LEU A 20 -12.21 -18.75 6.43
N CYS A 21 -10.91 -18.90 6.13
CA CYS A 21 -10.00 -19.78 6.84
C CYS A 21 -9.26 -19.09 7.99
N TYR A 22 -9.31 -17.75 8.08
CA TYR A 22 -8.59 -17.01 9.12
C TYR A 22 -9.40 -16.91 10.41
N ASN A 23 -8.71 -17.03 11.54
CA ASN A 23 -9.33 -16.80 12.84
C ASN A 23 -9.50 -15.30 13.08
N ILE A 24 -10.70 -14.90 13.52
CA ILE A 24 -11.02 -13.48 13.70
C ILE A 24 -10.15 -12.84 14.80
N ASP A 25 -9.96 -13.51 15.92
CA ASP A 25 -9.32 -12.92 17.10
C ASP A 25 -7.79 -13.00 17.06
N THR A 26 -7.24 -14.01 16.40
CA THR A 26 -5.77 -14.19 16.32
C THR A 26 -5.17 -13.70 15.00
N ASN A 27 -5.94 -13.55 13.92
CA ASN A 27 -5.46 -13.05 12.64
C ASN A 27 -6.10 -11.72 12.26
N VAL A 28 -7.42 -11.69 12.04
CA VAL A 28 -8.09 -10.57 11.38
C VAL A 28 -8.10 -9.31 12.26
N ARG A 29 -8.60 -9.42 13.49
CA ARG A 29 -8.77 -8.28 14.42
C ARG A 29 -7.43 -7.61 14.76
N PRO A 30 -6.34 -8.34 15.11
CA PRO A 30 -5.04 -7.72 15.34
C PRO A 30 -4.51 -6.98 14.09
N SER A 31 -4.66 -7.57 12.90
CA SER A 31 -4.18 -6.94 11.66
C SER A 31 -4.93 -5.68 11.30
N VAL A 32 -6.24 -5.68 11.50
CA VAL A 32 -7.09 -4.50 11.29
C VAL A 32 -6.68 -3.37 12.25
N LEU A 33 -6.55 -3.66 13.55
CA LEU A 33 -6.19 -2.65 14.55
C LEU A 33 -4.78 -2.09 14.31
N PHE A 34 -3.83 -2.94 13.96
CA PHE A 34 -2.49 -2.53 13.59
C PHE A 34 -2.51 -1.56 12.40
N LEU A 35 -3.13 -1.95 11.28
CA LEU A 35 -3.19 -1.12 10.08
C LEU A 35 -3.90 0.22 10.34
N GLN A 36 -5.00 0.19 11.08
CA GLN A 36 -5.76 1.37 11.41
C GLN A 36 -4.92 2.37 12.22
N ARG A 37 -4.16 1.88 13.20
CA ARG A 37 -3.24 2.71 14.01
C ARG A 37 -2.08 3.26 13.19
N GLU A 38 -1.39 2.41 12.43
CA GLU A 38 -0.19 2.83 11.69
C GLU A 38 -0.48 3.82 10.55
N LEU A 39 -1.66 3.71 9.94
CA LEU A 39 -2.07 4.54 8.81
C LEU A 39 -2.95 5.73 9.23
N GLY A 40 -3.37 5.79 10.49
CA GLY A 40 -4.27 6.83 10.99
C GLY A 40 -5.62 6.89 10.25
N LEU A 41 -6.13 5.74 9.80
CA LEU A 41 -7.35 5.65 9.00
C LEU A 41 -8.58 5.44 9.91
N SER A 42 -9.71 6.02 9.51
CA SER A 42 -10.99 5.71 10.16
C SER A 42 -11.46 4.28 9.87
N GLU A 43 -12.41 3.77 10.64
CA GLU A 43 -12.99 2.45 10.40
C GLU A 43 -13.60 2.33 8.98
N LYS A 44 -14.31 3.38 8.54
CA LYS A 44 -14.93 3.47 7.21
C LYS A 44 -13.87 3.47 6.11
N GLU A 45 -12.75 4.15 6.30
CA GLU A 45 -11.63 4.14 5.37
C GLU A 45 -10.96 2.78 5.30
N MET A 46 -10.74 2.13 6.45
CA MET A 46 -10.18 0.77 6.46
C MET A 46 -11.10 -0.24 5.79
N ASN A 47 -12.42 -0.10 5.93
CA ASN A 47 -13.36 -0.95 5.19
C ASN A 47 -13.20 -0.81 3.67
N LYS A 48 -12.98 0.42 3.17
CA LYS A 48 -12.70 0.63 1.73
C LYS A 48 -11.42 -0.10 1.30
N VAL A 49 -10.37 -0.04 2.12
CA VAL A 49 -9.10 -0.73 1.86
C VAL A 49 -9.32 -2.24 1.75
N PHE A 50 -10.02 -2.87 2.70
CA PHE A 50 -10.26 -4.31 2.69
C PHE A 50 -11.24 -4.77 1.60
N LEU A 51 -12.22 -3.95 1.21
CA LEU A 51 -13.08 -4.26 0.07
C LEU A 51 -12.32 -4.26 -1.26
N ALA A 52 -11.34 -3.37 -1.38
CA ALA A 52 -10.48 -3.26 -2.55
C ALA A 52 -9.44 -4.40 -2.60
N ALA A 53 -8.73 -4.66 -1.49
CA ALA A 53 -7.71 -5.70 -1.36
C ALA A 53 -7.97 -6.59 -0.13
N PRO A 54 -8.89 -7.55 -0.21
CA PRO A 54 -9.26 -8.38 0.94
C PRO A 54 -8.13 -9.31 1.40
N SER A 55 -7.23 -9.69 0.49
CA SER A 55 -6.05 -10.52 0.81
C SER A 55 -5.15 -9.91 1.88
N LEU A 56 -5.18 -8.58 2.10
CA LEU A 56 -4.43 -7.91 3.17
C LEU A 56 -4.68 -8.49 4.55
N LEU A 57 -5.89 -9.01 4.80
CA LEU A 57 -6.23 -9.64 6.08
C LEU A 57 -5.51 -10.97 6.31
N GLY A 58 -4.96 -11.58 5.26
CA GLY A 58 -4.12 -12.77 5.36
C GLY A 58 -2.62 -12.48 5.52
N HIS A 59 -2.19 -11.22 5.35
CA HIS A 59 -0.78 -10.87 5.55
C HIS A 59 -0.47 -10.67 7.02
N ASN A 60 0.66 -11.23 7.48
CA ASN A 60 1.13 -10.98 8.83
C ASN A 60 1.54 -9.51 9.00
N SER A 61 0.91 -8.82 9.95
CA SER A 61 1.13 -7.41 10.18
C SER A 61 2.56 -7.07 10.62
N THR A 62 3.18 -7.93 11.43
CA THR A 62 4.51 -7.70 11.99
C THR A 62 5.62 -8.03 11.00
N THR A 63 5.51 -9.17 10.31
CA THR A 63 6.61 -9.66 9.45
C THR A 63 6.46 -9.26 7.99
N SER A 64 5.24 -8.97 7.51
CA SER A 64 5.00 -8.62 6.11
C SER A 64 4.66 -7.14 5.92
N ILE A 65 3.81 -6.55 6.76
CA ILE A 65 3.31 -5.19 6.54
C ILE A 65 4.20 -4.14 7.21
N LYS A 66 4.57 -4.34 8.48
CA LYS A 66 5.34 -3.38 9.25
C LYS A 66 6.65 -2.95 8.57
N PRO A 67 7.50 -3.86 8.03
CA PRO A 67 8.73 -3.44 7.35
C PRO A 67 8.46 -2.50 6.15
N LYS A 68 7.31 -2.68 5.49
CA LYS A 68 6.93 -1.83 4.35
C LYS A 68 6.55 -0.42 4.79
N LEU A 69 5.84 -0.31 5.92
CA LEU A 69 5.49 0.97 6.52
C LEU A 69 6.71 1.67 7.13
N ASP A 70 7.62 0.90 7.74
CA ASP A 70 8.86 1.41 8.32
C ASP A 70 9.76 1.98 7.22
N PHE A 71 9.90 1.33 6.07
CA PHE A 71 10.60 1.91 4.92
C PHE A 71 10.07 3.30 4.52
N TRP A 72 8.75 3.45 4.37
CA TRP A 72 8.17 4.75 4.02
C TRP A 72 8.34 5.80 5.11
N ARG A 73 8.30 5.37 6.38
CA ARG A 73 8.41 6.28 7.51
C ARG A 73 9.85 6.72 7.76
N GLU A 74 10.76 5.76 7.81
CA GLU A 74 12.15 5.93 8.24
C GLU A 74 13.03 6.36 7.07
N GLU A 75 12.94 5.72 5.91
CA GLU A 75 13.78 6.07 4.76
C GLU A 75 13.26 7.27 3.97
N ARG A 76 11.96 7.56 4.06
CA ARG A 76 11.32 8.62 3.26
C ARG A 76 10.69 9.71 4.10
N GLY A 77 10.64 9.60 5.42
CA GLY A 77 10.00 10.60 6.28
C GLY A 77 8.50 10.79 6.03
N LEU A 78 7.79 9.80 5.46
CA LEU A 78 6.35 9.92 5.20
C LEU A 78 5.56 9.79 6.49
N SER A 79 4.62 10.71 6.71
CA SER A 79 3.75 10.67 7.89
C SER A 79 2.73 9.53 7.80
N ALA A 80 2.13 9.14 8.93
CA ALA A 80 1.00 8.21 8.97
C ALA A 80 -0.13 8.66 8.03
N LYS A 81 -0.41 9.97 7.97
CA LYS A 81 -1.41 10.55 7.07
C LYS A 81 -1.03 10.39 5.60
N ASP A 82 0.24 10.55 5.25
CA ASP A 82 0.73 10.32 3.88
C ASP A 82 0.56 8.85 3.48
N MET A 83 1.01 7.94 4.34
CA MET A 83 0.87 6.51 4.12
C MET A 83 -0.60 6.09 4.04
N GLY A 84 -1.47 6.62 4.91
CA GLY A 84 -2.91 6.38 4.86
C GLY A 84 -3.53 6.81 3.53
N ARG A 85 -3.15 7.99 3.01
CA ARG A 85 -3.56 8.45 1.67
C ARG A 85 -3.07 7.52 0.56
N MET A 86 -1.83 7.05 0.66
CA MET A 86 -1.27 6.11 -0.32
C MET A 86 -2.01 4.77 -0.32
N VAL A 87 -2.25 4.19 0.86
CA VAL A 87 -2.95 2.91 1.00
C VAL A 87 -4.41 3.02 0.59
N LEU A 88 -5.09 4.13 0.86
CA LEU A 88 -6.45 4.36 0.37
C LEU A 88 -6.55 4.37 -1.16
N LYS A 89 -5.55 4.95 -1.84
CA LYS A 89 -5.48 4.99 -3.31
C LYS A 89 -5.05 3.65 -3.90
N ALA A 90 -4.11 2.97 -3.27
CA ALA A 90 -3.54 1.72 -3.76
C ALA A 90 -3.30 0.72 -2.60
N PRO A 91 -4.35 0.03 -2.12
CA PRO A 91 -4.25 -0.96 -1.04
C PRO A 91 -3.24 -2.07 -1.33
N THR A 92 -3.11 -2.45 -2.61
CA THR A 92 -2.18 -3.48 -3.07
C THR A 92 -0.72 -3.10 -2.85
N LEU A 93 -0.40 -1.84 -2.55
CA LEU A 93 0.94 -1.45 -2.12
C LEU A 93 1.44 -2.30 -0.96
N LEU A 94 0.57 -2.69 -0.03
CA LEU A 94 0.97 -3.49 1.12
C LEU A 94 1.07 -4.99 0.80
N CYS A 95 0.55 -5.45 -0.33
CA CYS A 95 0.60 -6.86 -0.74
C CYS A 95 1.98 -7.27 -1.30
N TYR A 96 2.75 -6.34 -1.86
CA TYR A 96 4.02 -6.64 -2.52
C TYR A 96 5.24 -6.17 -1.72
N ASN A 97 6.36 -6.86 -1.88
CA ASN A 97 7.62 -6.56 -1.19
C ASN A 97 8.25 -5.26 -1.70
N ILE A 98 8.72 -4.41 -0.78
CA ILE A 98 9.34 -3.13 -1.08
C ILE A 98 10.73 -3.30 -1.71
N ASP A 99 11.51 -4.27 -1.26
CA ASP A 99 12.86 -4.55 -1.78
C ASP A 99 12.85 -5.29 -3.12
N THR A 100 11.71 -5.35 -3.79
CA THR A 100 11.66 -5.89 -5.15
C THR A 100 12.46 -4.99 -6.09
N ASN A 101 13.01 -5.58 -7.16
CA ASN A 101 13.76 -4.91 -8.24
C ASN A 101 12.97 -3.82 -9.01
N VAL A 102 11.79 -3.43 -8.51
CA VAL A 102 10.85 -2.52 -9.15
C VAL A 102 10.62 -1.29 -8.29
N ARG A 103 10.27 -1.44 -7.00
CA ARG A 103 9.77 -0.33 -6.18
C ARG A 103 10.86 0.66 -5.81
N ARG A 104 11.85 0.22 -5.03
CA ARG A 104 12.97 1.08 -4.61
C ARG A 104 13.74 1.65 -5.81
N PRO A 105 14.07 0.86 -6.85
CA PRO A 105 14.75 1.39 -8.04
C PRO A 105 13.93 2.46 -8.77
N SER A 106 12.61 2.32 -8.89
CA SER A 106 11.79 3.30 -9.60
C SER A 106 11.70 4.66 -8.91
N VAL A 107 11.71 4.67 -7.57
CA VAL A 107 11.74 5.93 -6.82
C VAL A 107 13.07 6.65 -7.05
N LEU A 108 14.19 5.94 -6.88
CA LEU A 108 15.53 6.50 -7.06
C LEU A 108 15.76 6.95 -8.50
N PHE A 109 15.28 6.17 -9.47
CA PHE A 109 15.32 6.49 -10.88
C PHE A 109 14.59 7.81 -11.19
N LEU A 110 13.32 7.93 -10.78
CA LEU A 110 12.55 9.16 -11.04
C LEU A 110 13.17 10.38 -10.34
N GLN A 111 13.69 10.23 -9.13
CA GLN A 111 14.40 11.32 -8.45
C GLN A 111 15.59 11.81 -9.25
N ARG A 112 16.42 10.88 -9.73
CA ARG A 112 17.62 11.21 -10.48
C ARG A 112 17.28 11.83 -11.83
N GLU A 113 16.40 11.20 -12.62
CA GLU A 113 16.13 11.61 -14.00
C GLU A 113 15.34 12.92 -14.11
N LEU A 114 14.56 13.27 -13.06
CA LEU A 114 13.77 14.50 -13.01
C LEU A 114 14.36 15.56 -12.07
N GLY A 115 15.50 15.29 -11.42
CA GLY A 115 16.14 16.21 -10.48
C GLY A 115 15.28 16.54 -9.25
N LEU A 116 14.42 15.63 -8.81
CA LEU A 116 13.49 15.88 -7.70
C LEU A 116 14.19 15.74 -6.35
N SER A 117 13.98 16.74 -5.48
CA SER A 117 14.30 16.58 -4.07
C SER A 117 13.49 15.44 -3.43
N GLU A 118 13.94 14.93 -2.28
CA GLU A 118 13.21 13.89 -1.55
C GLU A 118 11.77 14.31 -1.23
N LYS A 119 11.58 15.55 -0.80
CA LYS A 119 10.26 16.11 -0.48
C LYS A 119 9.35 16.17 -1.71
N GLU A 120 9.87 16.51 -2.87
CA GLU A 120 9.10 16.53 -4.13
C GLU A 120 8.74 15.12 -4.58
N MET A 121 9.69 14.19 -4.52
CA MET A 121 9.41 12.79 -4.85
C MET A 121 8.35 12.20 -3.92
N ASN A 122 8.40 12.52 -2.62
CA ASN A 122 7.40 12.08 -1.67
C ASN A 122 6.00 12.62 -2.02
N LYS A 123 5.89 13.87 -2.50
CA LYS A 123 4.61 14.39 -3.02
C LYS A 123 4.12 13.58 -4.22
N VAL A 124 5.02 13.21 -5.14
CA VAL A 124 4.70 12.35 -6.29
C VAL A 124 4.18 10.98 -5.84
N LEU A 125 4.86 10.35 -4.86
CA LEU A 125 4.47 9.06 -4.32
C LEU A 125 3.10 9.08 -3.63
N VAL A 126 2.82 10.14 -2.87
CA VAL A 126 1.52 10.30 -2.20
C VAL A 126 0.39 10.57 -3.21
N ALA A 127 0.68 11.32 -4.28
CA ALA A 127 -0.29 11.59 -5.33
C ALA A 127 -0.61 10.34 -6.16
N ALA A 128 0.44 9.60 -6.55
CA ALA A 128 0.39 8.46 -7.46
C ALA A 128 1.20 7.25 -6.92
N PRO A 129 0.72 6.60 -5.83
CA PRO A 129 1.42 5.46 -5.22
C PRO A 129 1.62 4.28 -6.18
N THR A 130 0.75 4.14 -7.18
CA THR A 130 0.82 3.11 -8.21
C THR A 130 2.09 3.20 -9.06
N LEU A 131 2.82 4.32 -9.07
CA LEU A 131 4.11 4.44 -9.74
C LEU A 131 5.12 3.40 -9.27
N LEU A 132 5.01 2.96 -8.01
CA LEU A 132 5.84 1.92 -7.42
C LEU A 132 5.64 0.54 -8.09
N ALA A 133 4.56 0.34 -8.84
CA ALA A 133 4.32 -0.92 -9.57
C ALA A 133 5.03 -0.97 -10.93
N PHE A 134 5.55 0.15 -11.44
CA PHE A 134 6.20 0.21 -12.75
C PHE A 134 7.70 -0.03 -12.64
N ASN A 135 8.28 -0.70 -13.62
CA ASN A 135 9.73 -0.89 -13.71
C ASN A 135 10.40 0.37 -14.28
N SER A 136 11.54 0.76 -13.72
CA SER A 136 12.29 1.94 -14.14
C SER A 136 12.71 1.88 -15.60
N THR A 137 13.29 0.76 -16.04
CA THR A 137 13.85 0.61 -17.39
C THR A 137 12.79 0.34 -18.45
N THR A 138 11.85 -0.57 -18.18
CA THR A 138 10.91 -1.02 -19.22
C THR A 138 9.62 -0.21 -19.28
N ASN A 139 9.33 0.64 -18.30
CA ASN A 139 8.10 1.42 -18.25
C ASN A 139 8.34 2.92 -18.05
N LEU A 140 9.14 3.32 -17.05
CA LEU A 140 9.31 4.73 -16.71
C LEU A 140 10.26 5.44 -17.68
N GLN A 141 11.38 4.83 -18.05
CA GLN A 141 12.38 5.39 -18.96
C GLN A 141 11.78 5.78 -20.33
N PRO A 142 11.05 4.91 -21.06
CA PRO A 142 10.48 5.30 -22.35
C PRO A 142 9.49 6.47 -22.25
N LYS A 143 8.79 6.60 -21.12
CA LYS A 143 7.88 7.73 -20.89
C LYS A 143 8.63 9.02 -20.68
N LEU A 144 9.78 9.00 -20.00
CA LEU A 144 10.61 10.19 -19.85
C LEU A 144 11.24 10.60 -21.18
N ASP A 145 11.74 9.64 -21.94
CA ASP A 145 12.37 9.90 -23.25
C ASP A 145 11.40 10.47 -24.27
N PHE A 146 10.12 10.11 -24.21
CA PHE A 146 9.10 10.72 -25.06
C PHE A 146 8.95 12.24 -24.86
N TRP A 147 9.20 12.75 -23.65
CA TRP A 147 9.08 14.18 -23.32
C TRP A 147 10.39 14.95 -23.36
N ARG A 148 11.52 14.27 -23.62
CA ARG A 148 12.85 14.87 -23.76
C ARG A 148 13.07 15.31 -25.20
#